data_AF-A0A3M3Z743-F1
#
_entry.id   AF-A0A3M3Z743-F1
#
_cell.length_a   1.000
_cell.length_b   1.000
_cell.length_c   1.000
_cell.angle_alpha   90.00
_cell.angle_beta   90.00
_cell.angle_gamma   90.00
#
_symmetry.space_group_name_H-M   'P 1'
#
loop_
_entity.id
_entity.type
_entity.pdbx_description
1 polymer ?
#
loop_
_entity_poly.entity_id
_entity_poly.type
_entity_poly.pdbx_seq_one_letter_code
_entity_poly.pdbx_strand_id
1 'polypeptide(L)'
;MNVHVLDTPFQLPQPDMEIIIGSREKLKHQADALGDIYLPVMKETLRSLVNEIGNVDKEALDTLTLVPHFFNDDEMLPFVEAIATLRGEPDEAKSKTAILEFNEEISMLLDARTASLASQAKALDKALSNLNAVQVNAVDHLTPALDQEISTLQARLAIEKTRLEEMLAKEKVVNALIADVESLSFFDKLKPLIASLETLADIDPKNPLIGSIKAGIAGVSNMLDLLDGAVDYDHLMTLRDTLQAQLLDLQGRVGEARAALDVEVSKRDQISGLASVQVYKNDYVREIGKLHTALTQVLANCRLPASEGLEERVSHFSRQANALNTYLVDLRGSWRS
;
A
#
# COMPACT_ATOMS: atom_id res chain seq x y z
N MET A 1 -27.77 -9.28 -47.74
CA MET A 1 -28.50 -8.41 -46.80
C MET A 1 -27.46 -7.48 -46.22
N ASN A 2 -27.33 -6.29 -46.81
CA ASN A 2 -26.32 -5.31 -46.42
C ASN A 2 -26.77 -4.66 -45.11
N VAL A 3 -26.06 -4.95 -44.03
CA VAL A 3 -26.18 -4.15 -42.82
C VAL A 3 -25.30 -2.92 -43.04
N HIS A 4 -25.93 -1.82 -43.44
CA HIS A 4 -25.33 -0.51 -43.31
C HIS A 4 -25.07 -0.28 -41.82
N VAL A 5 -23.81 -0.41 -41.40
CA VAL A 5 -23.40 0.07 -40.07
C VAL A 5 -23.38 1.58 -40.17
N LEU A 6 -24.45 2.19 -39.66
CA LEU A 6 -24.58 3.62 -39.43
C LEU A 6 -23.34 4.13 -38.68
N ASP A 7 -22.84 5.28 -39.13
CA ASP A 7 -21.75 6.12 -38.60
C ASP A 7 -21.75 6.24 -37.07
N THR A 8 -21.32 5.19 -36.37
CA THR A 8 -20.92 5.30 -34.98
C THR A 8 -19.44 5.66 -35.03
N PRO A 9 -19.02 6.86 -34.59
CA PRO A 9 -17.62 7.25 -34.68
C PRO A 9 -16.77 6.21 -33.97
N PHE A 10 -15.78 5.69 -34.68
CA PHE A 10 -14.77 4.78 -34.14
C PHE A 10 -14.06 5.48 -32.99
N GLN A 11 -14.41 5.13 -31.75
CA GLN A 11 -13.88 5.77 -30.55
C GLN A 11 -13.00 4.78 -29.79
N LEU A 12 -11.70 5.10 -29.72
CA LEU A 12 -10.74 4.32 -28.96
C LEU A 12 -10.96 4.55 -27.45
N PRO A 13 -10.86 3.50 -26.62
CA PRO A 13 -11.00 3.64 -25.18
C PRO A 13 -9.90 4.55 -24.63
N GLN A 14 -10.27 5.56 -23.85
CA GLN A 14 -9.32 6.54 -23.33
C GLN A 14 -8.86 6.16 -21.91
N PRO A 15 -7.56 5.86 -21.71
CA PRO A 15 -6.97 5.73 -20.39
C PRO A 15 -7.13 7.01 -19.57
N ASP A 16 -7.43 6.84 -18.29
CA ASP A 16 -7.38 7.94 -17.33
C ASP A 16 -5.94 8.13 -16.86
N MET A 17 -5.30 9.20 -17.34
CA MET A 17 -3.90 9.49 -17.05
C MET A 17 -3.65 9.90 -15.60
N GLU A 18 -4.62 10.52 -14.93
CA GLU A 18 -4.50 10.87 -13.51
C GLU A 18 -4.48 9.61 -12.66
N ILE A 19 -5.32 8.63 -12.99
CA ILE A 19 -5.31 7.32 -12.31
C ILE A 19 -3.99 6.59 -12.58
N ILE A 20 -3.47 6.60 -13.81
CA ILE A 20 -2.19 5.95 -14.14
C ILE A 20 -1.03 6.57 -13.34
N ILE A 21 -0.90 7.90 -13.37
CA ILE A 21 0.17 8.62 -12.65
C ILE A 21 0.03 8.41 -11.14
N GLY A 22 -1.15 8.67 -10.59
CA GLY A 22 -1.41 8.52 -9.17
C GLY A 22 -1.23 7.09 -8.66
N SER A 23 -1.60 6.09 -9.46
CA SER A 23 -1.38 4.68 -9.08
C SER A 23 0.11 4.33 -9.07
N ARG A 24 0.90 4.80 -10.05
CA ARG A 24 2.36 4.58 -10.07
C ARG A 24 3.05 5.16 -8.85
N GLU A 25 2.74 6.41 -8.51
CA GLU A 25 3.30 7.08 -7.35
C GLU A 25 2.94 6.36 -6.06
N LYS A 26 1.66 5.99 -5.89
CA LYS A 26 1.18 5.27 -4.71
C LYS A 26 1.81 3.87 -4.61
N LEU A 27 1.94 3.15 -5.72
CA LEU A 27 2.57 1.83 -5.75
C LEU A 27 4.05 1.91 -5.34
N LYS A 28 4.79 2.87 -5.89
CA LYS A 28 6.19 3.08 -5.53
C LYS A 28 6.34 3.48 -4.06
N HIS A 29 5.56 4.47 -3.61
CA HIS A 29 5.60 4.93 -2.23
C HIS A 29 5.26 3.82 -1.23
N GLN A 30 4.23 3.01 -1.51
CA GLN A 30 3.86 1.89 -0.66
C GLN A 30 4.91 0.77 -0.69
N ALA A 31 5.49 0.46 -1.85
CA ALA A 31 6.57 -0.52 -1.94
C ALA A 31 7.81 -0.09 -1.12
N ASP A 32 8.16 1.20 -1.14
CA ASP A 32 9.24 1.75 -0.34
C ASP A 32 8.91 1.73 1.16
N ALA A 33 7.69 2.15 1.54
CA ALA A 33 7.23 2.15 2.94
C ALA A 33 7.17 0.74 3.54
N LEU A 34 6.87 -0.27 2.72
CA LEU A 34 6.85 -1.68 3.10
C LEU A 34 8.19 -2.38 2.83
N GLY A 35 9.27 -1.63 2.55
CA GLY A 35 10.59 -2.19 2.26
C GLY A 35 11.17 -3.05 3.38
N ASP A 36 10.76 -2.82 4.63
CA ASP A 36 11.14 -3.60 5.81
C ASP A 36 9.98 -4.43 6.36
N ILE A 37 9.07 -4.86 5.49
CA ILE A 37 7.98 -5.75 5.87
C ILE A 37 8.50 -7.01 6.56
N TYR A 38 7.83 -7.42 7.64
CA TYR A 38 8.26 -8.54 8.48
C TYR A 38 8.24 -9.91 7.76
N LEU A 39 7.55 -9.99 6.61
CA LEU A 39 7.42 -11.18 5.78
C LEU A 39 8.41 -11.12 4.60
N PRO A 40 9.52 -11.88 4.61
CA PRO A 40 10.53 -11.81 3.55
C PRO A 40 9.99 -12.13 2.17
N VAL A 41 9.01 -13.05 2.08
CA VAL A 41 8.35 -13.39 0.82
C VAL A 41 7.62 -12.17 0.25
N MET A 42 6.94 -11.37 1.09
CA MET A 42 6.24 -10.17 0.64
C MET A 42 7.21 -9.05 0.24
N LYS A 43 8.37 -8.96 0.89
CA LYS A 43 9.44 -8.05 0.45
C LYS A 43 9.88 -8.37 -0.99
N GLU A 44 10.05 -9.65 -1.29
CA GLU A 44 10.38 -10.09 -2.66
C GLU A 44 9.24 -9.81 -3.64
N THR A 45 7.99 -10.10 -3.24
CA THR A 45 6.80 -9.82 -4.05
C THR A 45 6.68 -8.33 -4.39
N LEU A 46 6.92 -7.43 -3.43
CA LEU A 46 6.90 -5.98 -3.66
C LEU A 46 8.01 -5.53 -4.61
N ARG A 47 9.21 -6.11 -4.50
CA ARG A 47 10.29 -5.86 -5.46
C ARG A 47 9.91 -6.32 -6.87
N SER A 48 9.35 -7.51 -6.99
CA SER A 48 8.84 -8.03 -8.26
C SER A 48 7.74 -7.13 -8.83
N LEU A 49 6.83 -6.63 -7.99
CA LEU A 49 5.77 -5.71 -8.40
C LEU A 49 6.34 -4.44 -9.03
N VAL A 50 7.30 -3.80 -8.37
CA VAL A 50 7.95 -2.57 -8.87
C VAL A 50 8.64 -2.82 -10.21
N ASN A 51 9.32 -3.96 -10.36
CA ASN A 51 9.96 -4.34 -11.62
C ASN A 51 8.94 -4.55 -12.73
N GLU A 52 7.82 -5.24 -12.47
CA GLU A 52 6.79 -5.48 -13.48
C GLU A 52 6.03 -4.19 -13.86
N ILE A 53 5.83 -3.26 -12.92
CA ILE A 53 5.32 -1.91 -13.26
C ILE A 53 6.28 -1.21 -14.22
N GLY A 54 7.59 -1.26 -13.94
CA GLY A 54 8.62 -0.70 -14.82
C GLY A 54 8.61 -1.32 -16.22
N ASN A 55 8.38 -2.64 -16.31
CA ASN A 55 8.24 -3.34 -17.59
C ASN A 55 7.00 -2.86 -18.36
N VAL A 56 5.84 -2.74 -17.70
CA VAL A 56 4.61 -2.24 -18.33
C VAL A 56 4.79 -0.79 -18.80
N ASP A 57 5.38 0.07 -17.98
CA ASP A 57 5.65 1.47 -18.35
C ASP A 57 6.57 1.57 -19.57
N LYS A 58 7.58 0.69 -19.67
CA LYS A 58 8.46 0.63 -20.83
C LYS A 58 7.68 0.24 -22.09
N GLU A 59 6.93 -0.87 -22.07
CA GLU A 59 6.20 -1.33 -23.25
C GLU A 59 5.09 -0.34 -23.67
N ALA A 60 4.45 0.33 -22.70
CA ALA A 60 3.51 1.41 -22.97
C ALA A 60 4.20 2.60 -23.65
N LEU A 61 5.36 3.05 -23.14
CA LEU A 61 6.11 4.16 -23.73
C LEU A 61 6.67 3.82 -25.13
N ASP A 62 7.14 2.60 -25.32
CA ASP A 62 7.58 2.07 -26.61
C ASP A 62 6.41 2.05 -27.60
N THR A 63 5.22 1.64 -27.17
CA THR A 63 4.00 1.72 -27.98
C THR A 63 3.67 3.17 -28.37
N LEU A 64 3.61 4.08 -27.39
CA LEU A 64 3.29 5.50 -27.60
C LEU A 64 4.30 6.21 -28.51
N THR A 65 5.54 5.71 -28.57
CA THR A 65 6.62 6.32 -29.34
C THR A 65 6.80 5.69 -30.71
N LEU A 66 6.80 4.35 -30.81
CA LEU A 66 7.18 3.63 -32.01
C LEU A 66 6.03 3.42 -32.98
N VAL A 67 4.81 3.15 -32.47
CA VAL A 67 3.65 2.87 -33.34
C VAL A 67 3.37 4.02 -34.32
N PRO A 68 3.38 5.31 -33.92
CA PRO A 68 3.20 6.40 -34.87
C PRO A 68 4.23 6.45 -36.01
N HIS A 69 5.45 5.92 -35.77
CA HIS A 69 6.51 5.93 -36.77
C HIS A 69 6.37 4.81 -37.80
N PHE A 70 5.89 3.64 -37.40
CA PHE A 70 5.79 2.51 -38.31
C PHE A 70 4.38 2.24 -38.79
N PHE A 71 3.31 2.73 -38.15
CA PHE A 71 1.92 2.45 -38.52
C PHE A 71 1.32 3.64 -39.27
N ASN A 72 1.79 3.84 -40.51
CA ASN A 72 1.34 4.89 -41.44
C ASN A 72 1.31 4.33 -42.88
N ASP A 73 0.78 5.13 -43.79
CA ASP A 73 0.61 4.82 -45.21
C ASP A 73 1.65 5.50 -46.12
N ASP A 74 2.63 6.22 -45.57
CA ASP A 74 3.60 7.03 -46.33
C ASP A 74 4.31 6.22 -47.44
N GLU A 75 4.73 4.99 -47.13
CA GLU A 75 5.40 4.10 -48.11
C GLU A 75 4.44 3.51 -49.15
N MET A 76 3.13 3.55 -48.92
CA MET A 76 2.11 3.04 -49.84
C MET A 76 1.68 4.09 -50.87
N LEU A 77 1.76 5.39 -50.53
CA LEU A 77 1.28 6.49 -51.36
C LEU A 77 1.91 6.53 -52.77
N PRO A 78 3.24 6.36 -52.96
CA PRO A 78 3.84 6.39 -54.29
C PRO A 78 3.31 5.29 -55.21
N PHE A 79 2.98 4.11 -54.64
CA PHE A 79 2.41 3.00 -55.40
C PHE A 79 0.95 3.27 -55.80
N VAL A 80 0.16 3.88 -54.91
CA VAL A 80 -1.22 4.30 -55.21
C VAL A 80 -1.24 5.31 -56.37
N GLU A 81 -0.36 6.31 -56.33
CA GLU A 81 -0.23 7.33 -57.37
C GLU A 81 0.22 6.73 -58.72
N ALA A 82 1.18 5.81 -58.70
CA ALA A 82 1.64 5.10 -59.90
C ALA A 82 0.52 4.27 -60.53
N ILE A 83 -0.28 3.55 -59.73
CA ILE A 83 -1.44 2.79 -60.21
C ILE A 83 -2.47 3.73 -60.83
N ALA A 84 -2.78 4.87 -60.20
CA ALA A 84 -3.74 5.84 -60.72
C ALA A 84 -3.31 6.39 -62.10
N THR A 85 -2.01 6.63 -62.28
CA THR A 85 -1.44 7.10 -63.55
C THR A 85 -1.53 6.01 -64.63
N LEU A 86 -1.13 4.77 -64.32
CA LEU A 86 -1.18 3.64 -65.26
C LEU A 86 -2.62 3.29 -65.70
N ARG A 87 -3.63 3.53 -64.86
CA ARG A 87 -5.05 3.36 -65.22
C ARG A 87 -5.57 4.44 -66.18
N GLY A 88 -4.91 5.59 -66.26
CA GLY A 88 -5.24 6.67 -67.20
C GLY A 88 -4.62 6.49 -68.59
N GLU A 89 -3.70 5.55 -68.74
CA GLU A 89 -3.02 5.22 -70.00
C GLU A 89 -3.81 4.17 -70.83
N PRO A 90 -3.50 4.01 -72.13
CA PRO A 90 -4.11 2.95 -72.94
C PRO A 90 -3.92 1.57 -72.32
N ASP A 91 -4.92 0.71 -72.47
CA ASP A 91 -4.98 -0.61 -71.81
C ASP A 91 -3.96 -1.60 -72.41
N GLU A 92 -2.69 -1.44 -72.05
CA GLU A 92 -1.57 -2.26 -72.48
C GLU A 92 -1.27 -3.40 -71.50
N ALA A 93 -0.84 -4.55 -72.01
CA ALA A 93 -0.49 -5.72 -71.20
C ALA A 93 0.59 -5.40 -70.14
N LYS A 94 1.53 -4.50 -70.45
CA LYS A 94 2.58 -4.06 -69.51
C LYS A 94 2.00 -3.25 -68.35
N SER A 95 1.05 -2.36 -68.61
CA SER A 95 0.37 -1.57 -67.57
C SER A 95 -0.41 -2.46 -66.61
N LYS A 96 -1.07 -3.52 -67.12
CA LYS A 96 -1.73 -4.52 -66.26
C LYS A 96 -0.76 -5.26 -65.35
N THR A 97 0.39 -5.69 -65.88
CA THR A 97 1.42 -6.37 -65.07
C THR A 97 1.98 -5.46 -63.98
N ALA A 98 2.34 -4.22 -64.32
CA ALA A 98 2.86 -3.26 -63.34
C ALA A 98 1.85 -2.95 -62.22
N ILE A 99 0.56 -2.81 -62.56
CA ILE A 99 -0.51 -2.63 -61.55
C ILE A 99 -0.59 -3.84 -60.60
N LEU A 100 -0.43 -5.07 -61.11
CA LEU A 100 -0.43 -6.27 -60.26
C LEU A 100 0.78 -6.29 -59.31
N GLU A 101 1.98 -5.95 -59.78
CA GLU A 101 3.19 -5.88 -58.96
C GLU A 101 3.06 -4.82 -57.85
N PHE A 102 2.54 -3.63 -58.17
CA PHE A 102 2.30 -2.60 -57.15
C PHE A 102 1.21 -3.00 -56.14
N ASN A 103 0.16 -3.72 -56.56
CA ASN A 103 -0.85 -4.25 -55.64
C ASN A 103 -0.26 -5.29 -54.66
N GLU A 104 0.67 -6.10 -55.13
CA GLU A 104 1.38 -7.09 -54.31
C GLU A 104 2.26 -6.37 -53.27
N GLU A 105 3.05 -5.38 -53.70
CA GLU A 105 3.90 -4.59 -52.82
C GLU A 105 3.10 -3.88 -51.72
N ILE A 106 2.00 -3.21 -52.06
CA ILE A 106 1.11 -2.59 -51.06
C ILE A 106 0.53 -3.63 -50.10
N SER A 107 0.18 -4.82 -50.58
CA SER A 107 -0.35 -5.88 -49.71
C SER A 107 0.71 -6.35 -48.72
N MET A 108 1.95 -6.54 -49.17
CA MET A 108 3.09 -6.86 -48.30
C MET A 108 3.36 -5.77 -47.27
N LEU A 109 3.32 -4.49 -47.67
CA LEU A 109 3.47 -3.36 -46.76
C LEU A 109 2.37 -3.37 -45.70
N LEU A 110 1.10 -3.46 -46.09
CA LEU A 110 0.00 -3.52 -45.13
C LEU A 110 0.20 -4.68 -44.13
N ASP A 111 0.63 -5.87 -44.61
CA ASP A 111 0.93 -7.06 -43.79
C ASP A 111 2.05 -6.80 -42.79
N ALA A 112 3.16 -6.23 -43.23
CA ALA A 112 4.28 -5.85 -42.36
C ALA A 112 3.85 -4.86 -41.26
N ARG A 113 3.04 -3.86 -41.63
CA ARG A 113 2.55 -2.82 -40.71
C ARG A 113 1.61 -3.40 -39.66
N THR A 114 0.70 -4.27 -40.09
CA THR A 114 -0.25 -4.97 -39.21
C THR A 114 0.48 -5.94 -38.27
N ALA A 115 1.45 -6.69 -38.79
CA ALA A 115 2.29 -7.59 -37.99
C ALA A 115 3.11 -6.83 -36.93
N SER A 116 3.66 -5.66 -37.28
CA SER A 116 4.39 -4.80 -36.35
C SER A 116 3.48 -4.29 -35.23
N LEU A 117 2.27 -3.83 -35.55
CA LEU A 117 1.30 -3.41 -34.54
C LEU A 117 0.87 -4.58 -33.64
N ALA A 118 0.66 -5.77 -34.21
CA ALA A 118 0.33 -6.98 -33.46
C ALA A 118 1.46 -7.40 -32.51
N SER A 119 2.72 -7.24 -32.92
CA SER A 119 3.88 -7.48 -32.07
C SER A 119 3.88 -6.54 -30.86
N GLN A 120 3.60 -5.25 -31.05
CA GLN A 120 3.54 -4.29 -29.94
C GLN A 120 2.37 -4.55 -29.00
N ALA A 121 1.18 -4.84 -29.53
CA ALA A 121 0.03 -5.20 -28.70
C ALA A 121 0.34 -6.44 -27.84
N LYS A 122 0.98 -7.46 -28.41
CA LYS A 122 1.37 -8.68 -27.70
C LYS A 122 2.43 -8.45 -26.63
N ALA A 123 3.40 -7.55 -26.86
CA ALA A 123 4.42 -7.21 -25.88
C ALA A 123 3.78 -6.53 -24.64
N LEU A 124 2.88 -5.57 -24.87
CA LEU A 124 2.13 -4.90 -23.82
C LEU A 124 1.20 -5.87 -23.05
N ASP A 125 0.48 -6.74 -23.76
CA ASP A 125 -0.37 -7.77 -23.15
C ASP A 125 0.42 -8.70 -22.22
N LYS A 126 1.59 -9.17 -22.69
CA LYS A 126 2.48 -10.01 -21.87
C LYS A 126 2.93 -9.28 -20.61
N ALA A 127 3.33 -8.01 -20.71
CA ALA A 127 3.73 -7.22 -19.56
C ALA A 127 2.58 -7.05 -18.55
N LEU A 128 1.37 -6.76 -19.04
CA LEU A 128 0.16 -6.67 -18.18
C LEU A 128 -0.18 -8.01 -17.53
N SER A 129 -0.07 -9.12 -18.25
CA SER A 129 -0.29 -10.46 -17.71
C SER A 129 0.72 -10.80 -16.61
N ASN A 130 2.00 -10.47 -16.80
CA ASN A 130 3.03 -10.67 -15.78
C ASN A 130 2.76 -9.84 -14.53
N LEU A 131 2.40 -8.56 -14.69
CA LEU A 131 2.04 -7.69 -13.56
C LEU A 131 0.82 -8.22 -12.79
N ASN A 132 -0.19 -8.72 -13.50
CA ASN A 132 -1.38 -9.33 -12.88
C ASN A 132 -1.05 -10.59 -12.07
N ALA A 133 -0.07 -11.37 -12.51
CA ALA A 133 0.35 -12.59 -11.83
C ALA A 133 1.03 -12.33 -10.48
N VAL A 134 1.52 -11.11 -10.22
CA VAL A 134 2.11 -10.74 -8.92
C VAL A 134 1.02 -10.66 -7.85
N GLN A 135 0.97 -11.64 -6.96
CA GLN A 135 -0.01 -11.71 -5.87
C GLN A 135 0.50 -11.02 -4.60
N VAL A 136 0.08 -9.78 -4.36
CA VAL A 136 0.51 -8.99 -3.19
C VAL A 136 -0.35 -9.24 -1.94
N ASN A 137 -1.51 -9.89 -2.08
CA ASN A 137 -2.48 -10.15 -1.01
C ASN A 137 -2.51 -11.62 -0.54
N ALA A 138 -1.47 -12.39 -0.85
CA ALA A 138 -1.41 -13.83 -0.49
C ALA A 138 -1.41 -14.09 1.03
N VAL A 139 -1.26 -13.04 1.85
CA VAL A 139 -1.08 -13.11 3.29
C VAL A 139 -2.28 -12.60 4.09
N ASP A 140 -3.40 -12.28 3.44
CA ASP A 140 -4.62 -11.81 4.09
C ASP A 140 -5.13 -12.80 5.15
N HIS A 141 -4.86 -14.09 4.96
CA HIS A 141 -5.20 -15.18 5.88
C HIS A 141 -4.51 -15.09 7.26
N LEU A 142 -3.43 -14.30 7.39
CA LEU A 142 -2.75 -14.07 8.67
C LEU A 142 -3.47 -13.05 9.55
N THR A 143 -4.35 -12.23 8.96
CA THR A 143 -5.05 -11.14 9.66
C THR A 143 -5.81 -11.60 10.90
N PRO A 144 -6.64 -12.66 10.85
CA PRO A 144 -7.42 -13.08 12.02
C PRO A 144 -6.55 -13.53 13.20
N ALA A 145 -5.42 -14.18 12.91
CA ALA A 145 -4.50 -14.63 13.96
C ALA A 145 -3.83 -13.44 14.65
N LEU A 146 -3.38 -12.44 13.87
CA LEU A 146 -2.82 -11.20 14.40
C LEU A 146 -3.85 -10.40 15.21
N ASP A 147 -5.08 -10.27 14.71
CA ASP A 147 -6.15 -9.55 15.42
C ASP A 147 -6.46 -10.21 16.78
N GLN A 148 -6.44 -11.54 16.86
CA GLN A 148 -6.62 -12.28 18.10
C GLN A 148 -5.45 -12.07 19.09
N GLU A 149 -4.22 -12.07 18.59
CA GLU A 149 -3.03 -11.84 19.40
C GLU A 149 -2.98 -10.41 19.94
N ILE A 150 -3.27 -9.42 19.09
CA ILE A 150 -3.45 -8.00 19.46
C ILE A 150 -4.50 -7.87 20.56
N SER A 151 -5.68 -8.49 20.40
CA SER A 151 -6.75 -8.44 21.40
C SER A 151 -6.30 -9.02 22.76
N THR A 152 -5.56 -10.13 22.73
CA THR A 152 -5.03 -10.78 23.93
C THR A 152 -3.99 -9.89 24.64
N LEU A 153 -3.07 -9.29 23.87
CA LEU A 153 -2.06 -8.38 24.41
C LEU A 153 -2.67 -7.09 24.96
N GLN A 154 -3.69 -6.53 24.31
CA GLN A 154 -4.45 -5.39 24.81
C GLN A 154 -5.12 -5.69 26.16
N ALA A 155 -5.77 -6.86 26.28
CA ALA A 155 -6.39 -7.28 27.54
C ALA A 155 -5.36 -7.44 28.66
N ARG A 156 -4.21 -8.08 28.36
CA ARG A 156 -3.10 -8.21 29.31
C ARG A 156 -2.55 -6.85 29.74
N LEU A 157 -2.29 -5.95 28.78
CA LEU A 157 -1.79 -4.61 29.05
C LEU A 157 -2.76 -3.81 29.95
N ALA A 158 -4.06 -3.94 29.73
CA ALA A 158 -5.07 -3.31 30.58
C ALA A 158 -5.00 -3.83 32.03
N ILE A 159 -4.90 -5.15 32.23
CA ILE A 159 -4.78 -5.77 33.55
C ILE A 159 -3.53 -5.27 34.28
N GLU A 160 -2.37 -5.28 33.63
CA GLU A 160 -1.12 -4.85 34.27
C GLU A 160 -1.11 -3.34 34.56
N LYS A 161 -1.75 -2.51 33.73
CA LYS A 161 -1.95 -1.08 34.01
C LYS A 161 -2.82 -0.85 35.24
N THR A 162 -3.94 -1.56 35.36
CA THR A 162 -4.80 -1.47 36.55
C THR A 162 -4.03 -1.86 37.81
N ARG A 163 -3.26 -2.96 37.77
CA ARG A 163 -2.39 -3.35 38.90
C ARG A 163 -1.36 -2.27 39.22
N LEU A 164 -0.81 -1.60 38.19
CA LEU A 164 0.19 -0.55 38.38
C LEU A 164 -0.41 0.67 39.07
N GLU A 165 -1.62 1.08 38.66
CA GLU A 165 -2.37 2.15 39.29
C GLU A 165 -2.71 1.83 40.75
N GLU A 166 -3.16 0.60 41.04
CA GLU A 166 -3.42 0.13 42.40
C GLU A 166 -2.14 0.17 43.26
N MET A 167 -1.00 -0.25 42.71
CA MET A 167 0.27 -0.27 43.43
C MET A 167 0.82 1.14 43.69
N LEU A 168 0.69 2.05 42.73
CA LEU A 168 1.05 3.47 42.89
C LEU A 168 0.19 4.14 43.97
N ALA A 169 -1.10 3.79 44.05
CA ALA A 169 -1.97 4.28 45.12
C ALA A 169 -1.51 3.79 46.51
N LYS A 170 -1.10 2.52 46.62
CA LYS A 170 -0.53 1.97 47.87
C LYS A 170 0.77 2.67 48.26
N GLU A 171 1.68 2.85 47.31
CA GLU A 171 2.95 3.55 47.54
C GLU A 171 2.71 4.99 48.04
N LYS A 172 1.74 5.71 47.47
CA LYS A 172 1.39 7.07 47.90
C LYS A 172 0.94 7.12 49.36
N VAL A 173 0.14 6.16 49.82
CA VAL A 173 -0.30 6.08 51.23
C VAL A 173 0.88 5.84 52.15
N VAL A 174 1.77 4.88 51.81
CA VAL A 174 2.95 4.56 52.62
C VAL A 174 3.92 5.74 52.69
N ASN A 175 4.23 6.38 51.56
CA ASN A 175 5.15 7.52 51.52
C ASN A 175 4.59 8.75 52.25
N ALA A 176 3.27 9.00 52.17
CA ALA A 176 2.64 10.08 52.93
C ALA A 176 2.75 9.84 54.44
N LEU A 177 2.49 8.61 54.90
CA LEU A 177 2.64 8.26 56.32
C LEU A 177 4.09 8.40 56.80
N ILE A 178 5.07 7.92 56.01
CA ILE A 178 6.49 8.08 56.34
C ILE A 178 6.84 9.56 56.47
N ALA A 179 6.41 10.41 55.53
CA ALA A 179 6.68 11.85 55.57
C ALA A 179 6.04 12.54 56.78
N ASP A 180 4.79 12.20 57.11
CA ASP A 180 4.09 12.73 58.28
C ASP A 180 4.81 12.33 59.58
N VAL A 181 5.24 11.07 59.69
CA VAL A 181 6.02 10.57 60.85
C VAL A 181 7.38 11.25 60.96
N GLU A 182 8.10 11.42 59.85
CA GLU A 182 9.41 12.07 59.81
C GLU A 182 9.36 13.58 60.10
N SER A 183 8.23 14.23 59.83
CA SER A 183 8.04 15.66 60.12
C SER A 183 7.85 15.98 61.61
N LEU A 184 7.62 14.96 62.45
CA LEU A 184 7.48 15.13 63.89
C LEU A 184 8.86 15.43 64.51
N SER A 185 9.00 16.61 65.08
CA SER A 185 10.25 17.11 65.69
C SER A 185 10.86 16.23 66.79
N PHE A 186 10.09 15.29 67.34
CA PHE A 186 10.55 14.32 68.35
C PHE A 186 10.94 12.95 67.77
N PHE A 187 10.58 12.65 66.53
CA PHE A 187 10.87 11.35 65.89
C PHE A 187 12.38 11.12 65.75
N ASP A 188 13.15 12.17 65.47
CA ASP A 188 14.62 12.13 65.44
C ASP A 188 15.25 11.64 66.76
N LYS A 189 14.57 11.86 67.90
CA LYS A 189 15.06 11.45 69.23
C LYS A 189 14.60 10.06 69.64
N LEU A 190 13.54 9.54 69.01
CA LEU A 190 12.85 8.32 69.43
C LEU A 190 12.86 7.21 68.38
N LYS A 191 13.41 7.45 67.18
CA LYS A 191 13.59 6.44 66.11
C LYS A 191 13.95 5.02 66.60
N PRO A 192 14.95 4.83 67.49
CA PRO A 192 15.32 3.48 67.97
C PRO A 192 14.44 2.92 69.10
N LEU A 193 13.44 3.66 69.59
CA LEU A 193 12.66 3.34 70.79
C LEU A 193 11.16 3.12 70.53
N ILE A 194 10.69 3.34 69.30
CA ILE A 194 9.26 3.29 68.97
C ILE A 194 8.90 1.88 68.51
N ALA A 195 8.40 1.07 69.45
CA ALA A 195 7.87 -0.27 69.17
C ALA A 195 6.50 -0.25 68.48
N SER A 196 5.82 0.90 68.43
CA SER A 196 4.51 1.07 67.78
C SER A 196 4.28 2.53 67.38
N LEU A 197 3.94 2.80 66.12
CA LEU A 197 3.56 4.12 65.63
C LEU A 197 2.25 4.61 66.23
N GLU A 198 1.39 3.72 66.75
CA GLU A 198 0.16 4.11 67.44
C GLU A 198 0.45 4.92 68.71
N THR A 199 1.53 4.57 69.41
CA THR A 199 1.94 5.28 70.64
C THR A 199 2.42 6.71 70.37
N LEU A 200 2.86 7.01 69.14
CA LEU A 200 3.23 8.38 68.74
C LEU A 200 2.02 9.30 68.65
N ALA A 201 0.86 8.74 68.29
CA ALA A 201 -0.36 9.49 68.10
C ALA A 201 -0.98 10.00 69.41
N ASP A 202 -0.51 9.48 70.55
CA ASP A 202 -0.99 9.81 71.90
C ASP A 202 -0.03 10.75 72.67
N ILE A 203 1.17 11.03 72.12
CA ILE A 203 2.22 11.85 72.78
C ILE A 203 1.97 13.35 72.59
N ASP A 204 1.43 13.79 71.44
CA ASP A 204 1.05 15.19 71.19
C ASP A 204 -0.32 15.30 70.49
N PRO A 205 -1.42 15.16 71.25
CA PRO A 205 -2.77 15.16 70.69
C PRO A 205 -3.19 16.50 70.06
N LYS A 206 -2.40 17.57 70.18
CA LYS A 206 -2.67 18.89 69.57
C LYS A 206 -2.00 19.07 68.22
N ASN A 207 -1.13 18.15 67.80
CA ASN A 207 -0.48 18.24 66.51
C ASN A 207 -1.48 17.94 65.36
N PRO A 208 -1.60 18.83 64.35
CA PRO A 208 -2.56 18.67 63.26
C PRO A 208 -2.34 17.42 62.40
N LEU A 209 -1.14 16.82 62.43
CA LEU A 209 -0.78 15.64 61.63
C LEU A 209 -1.31 14.31 62.24
N ILE A 210 -1.74 14.32 63.50
CA ILE A 210 -2.12 13.09 64.23
C ILE A 210 -3.28 12.35 63.54
N GLY A 211 -4.26 13.09 63.00
CA GLY A 211 -5.36 12.48 62.25
C GLY A 211 -4.90 11.79 60.96
N SER A 212 -3.95 12.40 60.25
CA SER A 212 -3.35 11.84 59.04
C SER A 212 -2.54 10.58 59.35
N ILE A 213 -1.73 10.62 60.42
CA ILE A 213 -0.93 9.48 60.89
C ILE A 213 -1.84 8.30 61.29
N LYS A 214 -2.92 8.54 62.05
CA LYS A 214 -3.88 7.47 62.41
C LYS A 214 -4.55 6.84 61.19
N ALA A 215 -4.95 7.65 60.20
CA ALA A 215 -5.53 7.16 58.95
C ALA A 215 -4.51 6.38 58.11
N GLY A 216 -3.26 6.84 58.05
CA GLY A 216 -2.17 6.18 57.37
C GLY A 216 -1.81 4.84 58.01
N ILE A 217 -1.71 4.77 59.35
CA ILE A 217 -1.46 3.51 60.09
C ILE A 217 -2.55 2.50 59.77
N ALA A 218 -3.83 2.88 59.87
CA ALA A 218 -4.93 1.99 59.51
C ALA A 218 -4.85 1.51 58.05
N GLY A 219 -4.47 2.40 57.12
CA GLY A 219 -4.24 2.06 55.72
C GLY A 219 -3.13 1.02 55.54
N VAL A 220 -2.00 1.18 56.23
CA VAL A 220 -0.86 0.25 56.17
C VAL A 220 -1.16 -1.07 56.87
N SER A 221 -1.81 -1.05 58.04
CA SER A 221 -2.22 -2.27 58.76
C SER A 221 -3.10 -3.15 57.87
N ASN A 222 -4.04 -2.55 57.14
CA ASN A 222 -4.85 -3.25 56.15
C ASN A 222 -4.03 -3.82 54.97
N MET A 223 -2.98 -3.12 54.52
CA MET A 223 -2.10 -3.63 53.46
C MET A 223 -1.23 -4.80 53.91
N LEU A 224 -0.83 -4.82 55.18
CA LEU A 224 -0.01 -5.87 55.79
C LEU A 224 -0.83 -7.03 56.39
N ASP A 225 -2.17 -6.95 56.35
CA ASP A 225 -3.10 -7.90 56.99
C ASP A 225 -2.80 -8.11 58.49
N LEU A 226 -2.43 -7.03 59.19
CA LEU A 226 -2.13 -7.05 60.61
C LEU A 226 -3.41 -6.80 61.41
N LEU A 227 -3.94 -7.86 62.04
CA LEU A 227 -5.18 -7.80 62.83
C LEU A 227 -5.03 -7.08 64.18
N ASP A 228 -3.83 -7.04 64.76
CA ASP A 228 -3.55 -6.46 66.09
C ASP A 228 -2.06 -6.09 66.27
N GLY A 229 -1.31 -6.00 65.17
CA GLY A 229 0.12 -5.74 65.18
C GLY A 229 0.40 -4.25 65.16
N ALA A 230 1.05 -3.75 66.21
CA ALA A 230 1.66 -2.43 66.21
C ALA A 230 2.55 -2.24 64.96
N VAL A 231 2.11 -1.40 64.02
CA VAL A 231 2.96 -1.00 62.89
C VAL A 231 4.08 -0.15 63.46
N ASP A 232 5.33 -0.58 63.30
CA ASP A 232 6.51 0.22 63.60
C ASP A 232 7.11 0.84 62.32
N TYR A 233 8.16 1.65 62.49
CA TYR A 233 8.81 2.31 61.36
C TYR A 233 9.59 1.34 60.46
N ASP A 234 10.14 0.25 60.98
CA ASP A 234 10.87 -0.74 60.18
C ASP A 234 9.91 -1.50 59.26
N HIS A 235 8.67 -1.75 59.71
CA HIS A 235 7.59 -2.26 58.85
C HIS A 235 7.28 -1.29 57.71
N LEU A 236 7.24 0.02 57.95
CA LEU A 236 7.01 1.02 56.90
C LEU A 236 8.13 1.05 55.87
N MET A 237 9.38 1.03 56.32
CA MET A 237 10.54 1.04 55.43
C MET A 237 10.59 -0.25 54.60
N THR A 238 10.36 -1.41 55.23
CA THR A 238 10.30 -2.71 54.54
C THR A 238 9.16 -2.77 53.52
N LEU A 239 7.98 -2.27 53.88
CA LEU A 239 6.84 -2.20 52.97
C LEU A 239 7.13 -1.26 51.80
N ARG A 240 7.73 -0.09 52.04
CA ARG A 240 8.14 0.84 50.99
C ARG A 240 9.11 0.16 50.02
N ASP A 241 10.15 -0.48 50.52
CA ASP A 241 11.15 -1.15 49.68
C ASP A 241 10.53 -2.30 48.87
N THR A 242 9.59 -3.05 49.48
CA THR A 242 8.82 -4.10 48.80
C THR A 242 7.92 -3.53 47.70
N LEU A 243 7.18 -2.45 47.98
CA LEU A 243 6.32 -1.79 47.00
C LEU A 243 7.14 -1.22 45.84
N GLN A 244 8.30 -0.61 46.10
CA GLN A 244 9.20 -0.11 45.07
C GLN A 244 9.71 -1.22 44.15
N ALA A 245 10.11 -2.36 44.71
CA ALA A 245 10.53 -3.51 43.91
C ALA A 245 9.38 -4.06 43.03
N GLN A 246 8.17 -4.17 43.59
CA GLN A 246 6.99 -4.61 42.86
C GLN A 246 6.57 -3.61 41.77
N LEU A 247 6.66 -2.31 42.04
CA LEU A 247 6.41 -1.26 41.05
C LEU A 247 7.38 -1.33 39.88
N LEU A 248 8.67 -1.53 40.16
CA LEU A 248 9.69 -1.66 39.11
C LEU A 248 9.40 -2.86 38.21
N ASP A 249 9.12 -4.03 38.81
CA ASP A 249 8.74 -5.24 38.08
C ASP A 249 7.47 -5.03 37.23
N LEU A 250 6.45 -4.40 37.79
CA LEU A 250 5.19 -4.16 37.10
C LEU A 250 5.32 -3.12 35.97
N GLN A 251 6.12 -2.08 36.17
CA GLN A 251 6.50 -1.14 35.11
C GLN A 251 7.23 -1.87 33.97
N GLY A 252 8.13 -2.80 34.31
CA GLY A 252 8.80 -3.69 33.35
C GLY A 252 7.78 -4.50 32.53
N ARG A 253 6.85 -5.19 33.20
CA ARG A 253 5.79 -5.98 32.55
C ARG A 253 4.88 -5.15 31.65
N VAL A 254 4.50 -3.94 32.07
CA VAL A 254 3.72 -3.01 31.24
C VAL A 254 4.53 -2.60 30.01
N GLY A 255 5.82 -2.30 30.17
CA GLY A 255 6.73 -1.99 29.08
C GLY A 255 6.86 -3.12 28.06
N GLU A 256 7.08 -4.35 28.54
CA GLU A 256 7.16 -5.56 27.71
C GLU A 256 5.84 -5.84 26.97
N ALA A 257 4.71 -5.79 27.67
CA ALA A 257 3.39 -6.03 27.07
C ALA A 257 3.07 -4.98 26.00
N ARG A 258 3.45 -3.71 26.24
CA ARG A 258 3.29 -2.64 25.26
C ARG A 258 4.18 -2.84 24.04
N ALA A 259 5.46 -3.15 24.24
CA ALA A 259 6.39 -3.38 23.14
C ALA A 259 5.94 -4.57 22.27
N ALA A 260 5.49 -5.66 22.88
CA ALA A 260 4.92 -6.80 22.16
C ALA A 260 3.66 -6.41 21.37
N LEU A 261 2.76 -5.63 21.97
CA LEU A 261 1.57 -5.13 21.29
C LEU A 261 1.92 -4.25 20.08
N ASP A 262 2.87 -3.33 20.23
CA ASP A 262 3.30 -2.43 19.16
C ASP A 262 3.89 -3.21 17.97
N VAL A 263 4.60 -4.32 18.24
CA VAL A 263 5.12 -5.22 17.20
C VAL A 263 3.97 -5.89 16.42
N GLU A 264 3.00 -6.49 17.11
CA GLU A 264 1.90 -7.18 16.41
C GLU A 264 0.99 -6.21 15.66
N VAL A 265 0.72 -5.02 16.22
CA VAL A 265 0.01 -3.95 15.53
C VAL A 265 0.76 -3.52 14.28
N SER A 266 2.08 -3.34 14.35
CA SER A 266 2.89 -2.98 13.19
C SER A 266 2.83 -4.04 12.09
N LYS A 267 2.90 -5.34 12.43
CA LYS A 267 2.72 -6.43 11.45
C LYS A 267 1.35 -6.38 10.79
N ARG A 268 0.30 -6.12 11.57
CA ARG A 268 -1.07 -6.00 11.05
C ARG A 268 -1.17 -4.80 10.09
N ASP A 269 -0.62 -3.65 10.47
CA ASP A 269 -0.61 -2.44 9.64
C ASP A 269 0.11 -2.68 8.31
N GLN A 270 1.24 -3.40 8.33
CA GLN A 270 1.96 -3.80 7.12
C GLN A 270 1.10 -4.67 6.19
N ILE A 271 0.35 -5.64 6.71
CA ILE A 271 -0.60 -6.44 5.91
C ILE A 271 -1.73 -5.55 5.34
N SER A 272 -2.21 -4.58 6.12
CA SER A 272 -3.20 -3.61 5.63
C SER A 272 -2.64 -2.76 4.46
N GLY A 273 -1.36 -2.40 4.53
CA GLY A 273 -0.65 -1.71 3.47
C GLY A 273 -0.66 -2.52 2.17
N LEU A 274 -0.38 -3.83 2.24
CA LEU A 274 -0.42 -4.73 1.07
C LEU A 274 -1.79 -4.78 0.40
N ALA A 275 -2.89 -4.75 1.17
CA ALA A 275 -4.24 -4.68 0.59
C ALA A 275 -4.45 -3.40 -0.24
N SER A 276 -3.90 -2.27 0.20
CA SER A 276 -3.96 -1.02 -0.57
C SER A 276 -3.12 -1.09 -1.86
N VAL A 277 -1.95 -1.74 -1.80
CA VAL A 277 -1.11 -1.99 -2.99
C VAL A 277 -1.89 -2.77 -4.05
N GLN A 278 -2.69 -3.76 -3.65
CA GLN A 278 -3.51 -4.55 -4.59
C GLN A 278 -4.56 -3.69 -5.31
N VAL A 279 -5.15 -2.71 -4.62
CA VAL A 279 -6.12 -1.77 -5.22
C VAL A 279 -5.43 -0.91 -6.28
N TYR A 280 -4.31 -0.26 -5.92
CA TYR A 280 -3.58 0.60 -6.85
C TYR A 280 -3.05 -0.18 -8.07
N LYS A 281 -2.62 -1.44 -7.87
CA LYS A 281 -2.22 -2.33 -8.97
C LYS A 281 -3.37 -2.58 -9.94
N ASN A 282 -4.56 -2.88 -9.43
CA ASN A 282 -5.74 -3.15 -10.25
C ASN A 282 -6.18 -1.90 -11.04
N ASP A 283 -6.13 -0.72 -10.41
CA ASP A 283 -6.42 0.55 -11.08
C ASP A 283 -5.43 0.81 -12.22
N TYR A 284 -4.13 0.68 -11.95
CA TYR A 284 -3.09 0.85 -12.97
C TYR A 284 -3.25 -0.14 -14.14
N VAL A 285 -3.42 -1.43 -13.86
CA VAL A 285 -3.63 -2.46 -14.88
C VAL A 285 -4.87 -2.18 -15.71
N ARG A 286 -5.98 -1.79 -15.08
CA ARG A 286 -7.23 -1.47 -15.79
C ARG A 286 -7.03 -0.32 -16.77
N GLU A 287 -6.38 0.75 -16.33
CA GLU A 287 -6.19 1.93 -17.18
C GLU A 287 -5.19 1.69 -18.30
N ILE A 288 -4.06 1.03 -18.06
CA ILE A 288 -3.13 0.64 -19.13
C ILE A 288 -3.76 -0.41 -20.06
N GLY A 289 -4.63 -1.28 -19.54
CA GLY A 289 -5.39 -2.24 -20.33
C GLY A 289 -6.28 -1.59 -21.40
N LYS A 290 -6.69 -0.32 -21.21
CA LYS A 290 -7.41 0.44 -22.24
C LYS A 290 -6.50 0.76 -23.44
N LEU A 291 -5.21 1.05 -23.23
CA LEU A 291 -4.24 1.21 -24.32
C LEU A 291 -4.13 -0.09 -25.14
N HIS A 292 -3.97 -1.23 -24.49
CA HIS A 292 -3.95 -2.53 -25.17
C HIS A 292 -5.27 -2.80 -25.94
N THR A 293 -6.41 -2.45 -25.35
CA THR A 293 -7.72 -2.56 -25.99
C THR A 293 -7.82 -1.68 -27.25
N ALA A 294 -7.28 -0.46 -27.23
CA ALA A 294 -7.23 0.41 -28.40
C ALA A 294 -6.40 -0.20 -29.54
N LEU A 295 -5.21 -0.75 -29.23
CA LEU A 295 -4.37 -1.41 -30.24
C LEU A 295 -5.07 -2.60 -30.90
N THR A 296 -5.72 -3.44 -30.08
CA THR A 296 -6.43 -4.64 -30.56
C THR A 296 -7.68 -4.29 -31.36
N GLN A 297 -8.41 -3.23 -31.00
CA GLN A 297 -9.51 -2.70 -31.80
C GLN A 297 -9.05 -2.22 -33.17
N VAL A 298 -7.93 -1.50 -33.26
CA VAL A 298 -7.38 -1.07 -34.55
C VAL A 298 -6.92 -2.28 -35.36
N LEU A 299 -6.23 -3.25 -34.76
CA LEU A 299 -5.81 -4.48 -35.45
C LEU A 299 -6.98 -5.26 -36.04
N ALA A 300 -8.11 -5.32 -35.34
CA ALA A 300 -9.30 -6.02 -35.82
C ALA A 300 -9.98 -5.29 -37.01
N ASN A 301 -9.78 -3.97 -37.12
CA ASN A 301 -10.50 -3.12 -38.05
C ASN A 301 -9.61 -2.44 -39.10
N CYS A 302 -8.30 -2.66 -39.11
CA CYS A 302 -7.41 -1.94 -40.05
C CYS A 302 -7.39 -2.52 -41.46
N ARG A 303 -8.02 -3.69 -41.68
CA ARG A 303 -8.02 -4.38 -42.98
C ARG A 303 -9.40 -4.52 -43.57
N LEU A 304 -9.47 -4.21 -44.86
CA LEU A 304 -10.55 -4.65 -45.72
C LEU A 304 -10.16 -5.94 -46.46
N PRO A 305 -11.15 -6.75 -46.88
CA PRO A 305 -10.91 -7.92 -47.71
C PRO A 305 -10.15 -7.60 -48.99
N ALA A 306 -9.39 -8.56 -49.52
CA ALA A 306 -8.67 -8.40 -50.80
C ALA A 306 -9.61 -8.25 -52.02
N SER A 307 -10.92 -8.52 -51.85
CA SER A 307 -11.95 -8.25 -52.86
C SER A 307 -12.26 -6.76 -53.04
N GLU A 308 -11.95 -5.93 -52.05
CA GLU A 308 -12.12 -4.47 -52.15
C GLU A 308 -11.02 -3.84 -53.00
N GLY A 309 -11.35 -2.70 -53.61
CA GLY A 309 -10.40 -1.94 -54.42
C GLY A 309 -9.17 -1.53 -53.61
N LEU A 310 -7.99 -1.53 -54.24
CA LEU A 310 -6.74 -1.18 -53.56
C LEU A 310 -6.78 0.23 -52.94
N GLU A 311 -7.27 1.23 -53.68
CA GLU A 311 -7.39 2.61 -53.19
C GLU A 311 -8.27 2.67 -51.92
N GLU A 312 -9.33 1.86 -51.89
CA GLU A 312 -10.22 1.76 -50.73
C GLU A 312 -9.55 1.05 -49.55
N ARG A 313 -8.78 -0.02 -49.81
CA ARG A 313 -7.98 -0.73 -48.80
C ARG A 313 -6.96 0.21 -48.14
N VAL A 314 -6.19 0.97 -48.95
CA VAL A 314 -5.19 1.91 -48.45
C VAL A 314 -5.86 3.07 -47.72
N SER A 315 -6.93 3.66 -48.28
CA SER A 315 -7.67 4.74 -47.64
C SER A 315 -8.29 4.31 -46.29
N HIS A 316 -8.83 3.09 -46.21
CA HIS A 316 -9.33 2.53 -44.96
C HIS A 316 -8.23 2.34 -43.93
N PHE A 317 -7.10 1.73 -44.33
CA PHE A 317 -5.94 1.58 -43.45
C PHE A 317 -5.43 2.95 -42.94
N SER A 318 -5.29 3.93 -43.83
CA SER A 318 -4.84 5.29 -43.51
C SER A 318 -5.75 5.97 -42.48
N ARG A 319 -7.08 5.83 -42.61
CA ARG A 319 -8.03 6.34 -41.61
C ARG A 319 -7.81 5.72 -40.23
N GLN A 320 -7.60 4.40 -40.18
CA GLN A 320 -7.36 3.67 -38.93
C GLN A 320 -6.00 4.02 -38.32
N ALA A 321 -4.97 4.14 -39.15
CA ALA A 321 -3.63 4.57 -38.76
C ALA A 321 -3.64 5.99 -38.19
N ASN A 322 -4.28 6.94 -38.87
CA ASN A 322 -4.39 8.32 -38.41
C ASN A 322 -5.15 8.42 -37.08
N ALA A 323 -6.28 7.72 -36.93
CA ALA A 323 -7.03 7.69 -35.68
C ALA A 323 -6.17 7.17 -34.51
N LEU A 324 -5.43 6.08 -34.72
CA LEU A 324 -4.52 5.53 -33.70
C LEU A 324 -3.37 6.50 -33.39
N ASN A 325 -2.74 7.07 -34.41
CA ASN A 325 -1.57 7.93 -34.24
C ASN A 325 -1.93 9.22 -33.49
N THR A 326 -3.07 9.85 -33.79
CA THR A 326 -3.58 11.00 -33.02
C THR A 326 -3.80 10.62 -31.56
N TYR A 327 -4.50 9.51 -31.32
CA TYR A 327 -4.76 9.00 -29.97
C TYR A 327 -3.46 8.73 -29.18
N LEU A 328 -2.45 8.11 -29.78
CA LEU A 328 -1.18 7.82 -29.13
C LEU A 328 -0.34 9.07 -28.87
N VAL A 329 -0.34 10.04 -29.79
CA VAL A 329 0.36 11.31 -29.61
C VAL A 329 -0.24 12.10 -28.45
N ASP A 330 -1.57 12.16 -28.34
CA ASP A 330 -2.26 12.83 -27.24
C ASP A 330 -1.91 12.18 -25.90
N LEU A 331 -1.99 10.85 -25.81
CA LEU A 331 -1.60 10.12 -24.59
C LEU A 331 -0.13 10.32 -24.24
N ARG A 332 0.77 10.34 -25.23
CA ARG A 332 2.20 10.61 -25.01
C ARG A 332 2.45 11.99 -24.44
N GLY A 333 1.67 12.99 -24.85
CA GLY A 333 1.70 14.34 -24.29
C GLY A 333 1.41 14.33 -22.79
N SER A 334 0.35 13.62 -22.38
CA SER A 334 -0.03 13.47 -20.97
C SER A 334 0.90 12.55 -20.17
N TRP A 335 1.64 11.65 -20.82
CA TRP A 335 2.54 10.69 -20.15
C TRP A 335 3.77 11.35 -19.50
N ARG A 336 4.19 12.52 -20.01
CA ARG A 336 5.37 13.28 -19.55
C ARG A 336 5.05 14.36 -18.51
N SER A 337 3.76 14.59 -18.26
CA SER A 337 3.24 15.58 -17.31
C SER A 337 3.30 15.01 -15.89
#